data_AF-A0A0Q5V789-F1
#
_entry.id   AF-A0A0Q5V789-F1
#
_cell.length_a   1.000
_cell.length_b   1.000
_cell.length_c   1.000
_cell.angle_alpha   90.00
_cell.angle_beta   90.00
_cell.angle_gamma   90.00
#
_symmetry.space_group_name_H-M   'P 1'
#
loop_
_entity.id
_entity.type
_entity.pdbx_description
1 polymer ?
#
loop_
_entity_poly.entity_id
_entity_poly.type
_entity_poly.pdbx_seq_one_letter_code
_entity_poly.pdbx_strand_id
1 'polypeptide(L)'
;MTSAPDPTPDPRPAHYRLSTETWAMILEEYKGGATARALSAKWRVSEHAIRKRATQHGATKRDHGDAQARAGAAARAAAMEAALADAPQAWAARLFLPEDLDAPDEGDAAALAHTALMASGRAMRGRLWTEARALAGLAESYARLGARAEAATELTPETAPLSLIYRILMRGWEGFGGRFSMTQRSRNQDEEDLKAAFWSERKSMRDAEAVLKQWAEERARR
;
A
#
# COMPACT_ATOMS: atom_id res chain seq x y z
N MET A 1 44.28 67.08 11.73
CA MET A 1 44.29 66.20 10.54
C MET A 1 45.42 65.21 10.74
N THR A 2 45.12 64.05 11.31
CA THR A 2 46.12 63.02 11.61
C THR A 2 46.23 62.12 10.38
N SER A 3 47.34 62.21 9.64
CA SER A 3 47.60 61.31 8.51
C SER A 3 47.57 59.86 8.98
N ALA A 4 46.82 59.03 8.25
CA ALA A 4 46.87 57.59 8.43
C ALA A 4 48.30 57.07 8.17
N PRO A 5 48.80 56.11 8.97
CA PRO A 5 50.10 55.51 8.72
C PRO A 5 50.10 54.79 7.36
N ASP A 6 51.17 55.01 6.61
CA ASP A 6 51.47 54.38 5.32
C ASP A 6 51.28 52.86 5.42
N PRO A 7 50.52 52.19 4.51
CA PRO A 7 50.33 50.75 4.58
C PRO A 7 51.70 50.06 4.51
N THR A 8 52.05 49.32 5.56
CA THR A 8 53.28 48.53 5.63
C THR A 8 53.45 47.70 4.35
N PRO A 9 54.63 47.75 3.71
CA PRO A 9 54.87 47.00 2.48
C PRO A 9 54.69 45.50 2.74
N ASP A 10 53.92 44.87 1.86
CA ASP A 10 53.59 43.44 1.93
C ASP A 10 54.89 42.63 2.10
N PRO A 11 55.02 41.80 3.15
CA PRO A 11 56.27 41.14 3.46
C PRO A 11 56.67 40.22 2.30
N ARG A 12 57.87 40.44 1.76
CA ARG A 12 58.40 39.67 0.61
C ARG A 12 58.27 38.16 0.88
N PRO A 13 57.92 37.36 -0.14
CA PRO A 13 57.79 35.91 0.02
C PRO A 13 59.10 35.34 0.55
N ALA A 14 59.01 34.58 1.63
CA ALA A 14 60.14 33.90 2.22
C ALA A 14 60.27 32.55 1.51
N HIS A 15 61.36 32.33 0.80
CA HIS A 15 61.59 31.12 0.02
C HIS A 15 61.92 29.91 0.92
N TYR A 16 60.98 29.50 1.76
CA TYR A 16 61.08 28.29 2.57
C TYR A 16 60.97 27.05 1.68
N ARG A 17 61.80 26.04 1.94
CA ARG A 17 61.62 24.70 1.37
C ARG A 17 60.54 23.97 2.16
N LEU A 18 59.28 24.15 1.74
CA LEU A 18 58.15 23.45 2.35
C LEU A 18 58.20 21.94 2.06
N SER A 19 57.68 21.14 3.00
CA SER A 19 57.56 19.69 2.84
C SER A 19 56.53 19.31 1.77
N THR A 20 56.58 18.06 1.31
CA THR A 20 55.61 17.52 0.34
C THR A 20 54.18 17.57 0.88
N GLU A 21 53.98 17.28 2.18
CA GLU A 21 52.67 17.35 2.83
C GLU A 21 52.10 18.78 2.83
N THR A 22 52.91 19.79 3.16
CA THR A 22 52.46 21.18 3.12
C THR A 22 52.08 21.60 1.69
N TRP A 23 52.85 21.16 0.69
CA TRP A 23 52.48 21.42 -0.71
C TRP A 23 51.19 20.71 -1.12
N ALA A 24 50.91 19.51 -0.62
CA ALA A 24 49.63 18.84 -0.85
C ALA A 24 48.46 19.66 -0.30
N MET A 25 48.57 20.19 0.91
CA MET A 25 47.55 21.08 1.50
C MET A 25 47.33 22.35 0.68
N ILE A 26 48.41 23.01 0.23
CA ILE A 26 48.33 24.20 -0.62
C ILE A 26 47.62 23.90 -1.94
N LEU A 27 47.91 22.73 -2.54
CA LEU A 27 47.29 22.32 -3.80
C LEU A 27 45.82 21.95 -3.63
N GLU A 28 45.43 21.32 -2.53
CA GLU A 28 44.01 21.08 -2.22
C GLU A 28 43.24 22.38 -2.03
N GLU A 29 43.79 23.36 -1.30
CA GLU A 29 43.16 24.68 -1.17
C GLU A 29 43.06 25.40 -2.53
N TYR A 30 44.08 25.27 -3.39
CA TYR A 30 44.06 25.84 -4.74
C TYR A 30 42.99 25.21 -5.64
N LYS A 31 42.87 23.87 -5.62
CA LYS A 31 41.81 23.12 -6.33
C LYS A 31 40.42 23.51 -5.81
N GLY A 32 40.29 23.68 -4.50
CA GLY A 32 39.08 24.13 -3.82
C GLY A 32 38.66 25.58 -4.13
N GLY A 33 39.44 26.30 -4.93
CA GLY A 33 39.04 27.60 -5.48
C GLY A 33 39.88 28.78 -5.01
N ALA A 34 40.76 28.61 -4.02
CA ALA A 34 41.62 29.69 -3.53
C ALA A 34 42.48 30.29 -4.66
N THR A 35 42.72 31.60 -4.63
CA THR A 35 43.57 32.27 -5.63
C THR A 35 45.04 32.09 -5.28
N ALA A 36 45.92 32.05 -6.29
CA ALA A 36 47.36 31.94 -6.08
C ALA A 36 47.90 33.10 -5.22
N ARG A 37 47.31 34.30 -5.34
CA ARG A 37 47.63 35.47 -4.53
C ARG A 37 47.29 35.26 -3.04
N ALA A 38 46.09 34.77 -2.74
CA ALA A 38 45.68 34.50 -1.36
C ALA A 38 46.56 33.43 -0.71
N LEU A 39 46.87 32.36 -1.45
CA LEU A 39 47.77 31.30 -0.99
C LEU A 39 49.22 31.77 -0.85
N SER A 40 49.68 32.65 -1.74
CA SER A 40 51.01 33.24 -1.66
C SER A 40 51.18 34.05 -0.37
N ALA A 41 50.18 34.85 0.00
CA ALA A 41 50.19 35.61 1.25
C ALA A 41 50.14 34.68 2.48
N LYS A 42 49.24 33.69 2.49
CA LYS A 42 49.04 32.75 3.60
C LYS A 42 50.28 31.88 3.87
N TRP A 43 50.84 31.28 2.82
CA TRP A 43 51.92 30.29 2.94
C TRP A 43 53.32 30.89 2.69
N ARG A 44 53.39 32.20 2.42
CA ARG A 44 54.62 32.98 2.14
C ARG A 44 55.46 32.45 0.97
N VAL A 45 54.83 31.77 0.02
CA VAL A 45 55.46 31.24 -1.22
C VAL A 45 55.14 32.12 -2.42
N SER A 46 55.89 32.00 -3.52
CA SER A 46 55.60 32.77 -4.74
C SER A 46 54.39 32.21 -5.50
N GLU A 47 53.59 33.10 -6.10
CA GLU A 47 52.46 32.69 -6.95
C GLU A 47 52.90 31.79 -8.12
N HIS A 48 54.10 32.04 -8.67
CA HIS A 48 54.65 31.23 -9.76
C HIS A 48 54.87 29.78 -9.33
N ALA A 49 55.39 29.55 -8.11
CA ALA A 49 55.60 28.20 -7.59
C ALA A 49 54.28 27.44 -7.41
N ILE A 50 53.23 28.13 -6.94
CA ILE A 50 51.88 27.56 -6.80
C ILE A 50 51.33 27.14 -8.16
N ARG A 51 51.35 28.05 -9.16
CA ARG A 51 50.84 27.75 -10.51
C ARG A 51 51.63 26.60 -11.16
N LYS A 52 52.97 26.63 -11.08
CA LYS A 52 53.84 25.60 -11.64
C LYS A 52 53.57 24.22 -11.05
N ARG A 53 53.45 24.13 -9.71
CA ARG A 53 53.12 22.87 -9.03
C ARG A 53 51.69 22.43 -9.30
N ALA A 54 50.74 23.35 -9.40
CA ALA A 54 49.37 23.00 -9.74
C ALA A 54 49.28 22.35 -11.13
N THR A 55 50.01 22.88 -12.12
CA THR A 55 50.13 22.24 -13.44
C THR A 55 50.83 20.89 -13.37
N GLN A 56 51.96 20.78 -12.66
CA GLN A 56 52.71 19.53 -12.53
C GLN A 56 51.92 18.40 -11.84
N HIS A 57 51.04 18.73 -10.89
CA HIS A 57 50.25 17.78 -10.12
C HIS A 57 48.79 17.65 -10.60
N GLY A 58 48.46 18.16 -11.80
CA GLY A 58 47.12 18.05 -12.38
C GLY A 58 46.01 18.73 -11.56
N ALA A 59 46.37 19.71 -10.74
CA ALA A 59 45.49 20.41 -9.82
C ALA A 59 44.73 21.56 -10.51
N THR A 60 44.08 21.26 -11.64
CA THR A 60 43.33 22.28 -12.38
C THR A 60 41.98 22.54 -11.71
N LYS A 61 41.58 23.82 -11.66
CA LYS A 61 40.28 24.21 -11.07
C LYS A 61 39.09 23.65 -11.87
N ARG A 62 39.27 23.46 -13.17
CA ARG A 62 38.24 22.93 -14.07
C ARG A 62 37.90 21.48 -13.73
N ASP A 63 38.91 20.61 -13.68
CA ASP A 63 38.67 19.17 -13.47
C ASP A 63 38.12 18.90 -12.07
N HIS A 64 38.56 19.69 -11.08
CA HIS A 64 38.01 19.63 -9.72
C HIS A 64 36.57 20.13 -9.66
N GLY A 65 36.25 21.25 -10.35
CA GLY A 65 34.89 21.76 -10.47
C GLY A 65 33.94 20.76 -11.14
N ASP A 66 34.38 20.14 -12.25
CA ASP A 66 33.61 19.11 -12.96
C ASP A 66 33.41 17.84 -12.10
N ALA A 67 34.42 17.44 -11.31
CA ALA A 67 34.29 16.33 -10.37
C ALA A 67 33.28 16.64 -9.25
N GLN A 68 33.34 17.84 -8.65
CA GLN A 68 32.37 18.25 -7.64
C GLN A 68 30.95 18.38 -8.20
N ALA A 69 30.79 18.92 -9.40
CA ALA A 69 29.49 19.03 -10.05
C ALA A 69 28.86 17.65 -10.30
N ARG A 70 29.65 16.70 -10.80
CA ARG A 70 29.20 15.30 -10.99
C ARG A 70 28.87 14.62 -9.67
N ALA A 71 29.71 14.78 -8.64
CA ALA A 71 29.45 14.23 -7.32
C ALA A 71 28.18 14.82 -6.70
N GLY A 72 27.97 16.13 -6.81
CA GLY A 72 26.76 16.79 -6.34
C GLY A 72 25.50 16.37 -7.10
N ALA A 73 25.60 16.16 -8.42
CA ALA A 73 24.50 15.64 -9.23
C ALA A 73 24.15 14.19 -8.82
N ALA A 74 25.15 13.33 -8.65
CA ALA A 74 24.96 11.96 -8.18
C ALA A 74 24.34 11.91 -6.78
N ALA A 75 24.79 12.78 -5.86
CA ALA A 75 24.23 12.87 -4.50
C ALA A 75 22.75 13.31 -4.52
N ARG A 76 22.39 14.27 -5.37
CA ARG A 76 20.98 14.69 -5.53
C ARG A 76 20.11 13.59 -6.13
N ALA A 77 20.61 12.88 -7.14
CA ALA A 77 19.90 11.74 -7.72
C ALA A 77 19.68 10.63 -6.68
N ALA A 78 20.72 10.27 -5.92
CA ALA A 78 20.60 9.29 -4.84
C ALA A 78 19.62 9.72 -3.75
N ALA A 79 19.61 11.01 -3.38
CA ALA A 79 18.64 11.54 -2.42
C ALA A 79 17.20 11.48 -2.94
N MET A 80 16.98 11.76 -4.22
CA MET A 80 15.66 11.67 -4.84
C MET A 80 15.16 10.22 -4.92
N GLU A 81 16.02 9.28 -5.31
CA GLU A 81 15.70 7.84 -5.30
C GLU A 81 15.38 7.34 -3.90
N ALA A 82 16.17 7.74 -2.89
CA ALA A 82 15.89 7.40 -1.50
C ALA A 82 14.53 7.97 -1.03
N ALA A 83 14.20 9.20 -1.42
CA ALA A 83 12.91 9.82 -1.10
C ALA A 83 11.73 9.09 -1.79
N LEU A 84 11.91 8.61 -3.02
CA LEU A 84 10.90 7.79 -3.70
C LEU A 84 10.73 6.42 -3.03
N ALA A 85 11.82 5.82 -2.57
CA ALA A 85 11.78 4.53 -1.86
C ALA A 85 11.12 4.62 -0.47
N ASP A 86 11.20 5.79 0.18
CA ASP A 86 10.57 6.08 1.48
C ASP A 86 9.15 6.66 1.35
N ALA A 87 8.66 6.85 0.12
CA ALA A 87 7.33 7.40 -0.11
C ALA A 87 6.24 6.48 0.50
N PRO A 88 5.15 7.04 1.06
CA PRO A 88 4.07 6.27 1.66
C PRO A 88 3.48 5.20 0.72
N GLN A 89 3.44 5.49 -0.58
CA GLN A 89 2.94 4.58 -1.60
C GLN A 89 3.87 3.37 -1.80
N ALA A 90 5.19 3.59 -1.77
CA ALA A 90 6.18 2.51 -1.86
C ALA A 90 6.11 1.60 -0.62
N TRP A 91 5.88 2.21 0.55
CA TRP A 91 5.64 1.45 1.77
C TRP A 91 4.34 0.64 1.71
N ALA A 92 3.23 1.24 1.29
CA ALA A 92 1.95 0.56 1.14
C ALA A 92 2.07 -0.64 0.17
N ALA A 93 2.75 -0.46 -0.97
CA ALA A 93 2.99 -1.55 -1.91
C ALA A 93 3.73 -2.74 -1.26
N ARG A 94 4.72 -2.47 -0.40
CA ARG A 94 5.46 -3.51 0.35
C ARG A 94 4.60 -4.30 1.32
N LEU A 95 3.59 -3.67 1.94
CA LEU A 95 2.69 -4.37 2.86
C LEU A 95 1.83 -5.42 2.15
N PHE A 96 1.47 -5.16 0.89
CA PHE A 96 0.57 -6.00 0.09
C PHE A 96 1.28 -6.82 -0.99
N LEU A 97 2.62 -6.94 -0.95
CA LEU A 97 3.34 -7.78 -1.90
C LEU A 97 2.83 -9.24 -1.81
N PRO A 98 2.44 -9.86 -2.95
CA PRO A 98 2.02 -11.25 -2.95
C PRO A 98 3.24 -12.16 -2.69
N GLU A 99 3.06 -13.17 -1.84
CA GLU A 99 4.14 -14.10 -1.41
C GLU A 99 3.95 -15.50 -2.02
N ASP A 100 3.24 -15.60 -3.15
CA ASP A 100 2.64 -16.82 -3.72
C ASP A 100 1.41 -17.28 -2.93
N LEU A 101 0.25 -16.73 -3.28
CA LEU A 101 -1.05 -17.30 -3.00
C LEU A 101 -1.86 -17.14 -4.27
N ASP A 102 -2.40 -18.23 -4.81
CA ASP A 102 -3.41 -18.22 -5.87
C ASP A 102 -4.33 -17.03 -5.63
N ALA A 103 -4.37 -16.12 -6.61
CA ALA A 103 -4.99 -14.81 -6.44
C ALA A 103 -6.37 -15.01 -5.80
N PRO A 104 -6.57 -14.55 -4.56
CA PRO A 104 -7.86 -14.73 -3.92
C PRO A 104 -8.90 -14.08 -4.80
N ASP A 105 -10.05 -14.75 -4.98
CA ASP A 105 -11.15 -14.21 -5.75
C ASP A 105 -11.41 -12.78 -5.25
N GLU A 106 -11.27 -11.77 -6.12
CA GLU A 106 -11.09 -10.37 -5.74
C GLU A 106 -12.29 -9.80 -4.95
N GLY A 107 -13.39 -10.57 -4.86
CA GLY A 107 -14.59 -10.28 -4.07
C GLY A 107 -14.82 -11.15 -2.82
N ASP A 108 -13.98 -12.14 -2.51
CA ASP A 108 -14.19 -12.99 -1.32
C ASP A 108 -13.76 -12.27 -0.03
N ALA A 109 -14.73 -12.08 0.87
CA ALA A 109 -14.52 -11.46 2.17
C ALA A 109 -13.52 -12.24 3.05
N ALA A 110 -13.50 -13.58 2.99
CA ALA A 110 -12.55 -14.37 3.75
C ALA A 110 -11.11 -14.14 3.28
N ALA A 111 -10.93 -14.05 1.96
CA ALA A 111 -9.64 -13.84 1.35
C ALA A 111 -9.11 -12.40 1.53
N LEU A 112 -9.99 -11.40 1.50
CA LEU A 112 -9.67 -10.02 1.88
C LEU A 112 -9.26 -9.92 3.35
N ALA A 113 -9.94 -10.65 4.25
CA ALA A 113 -9.58 -10.70 5.67
C ALA A 113 -8.17 -11.26 5.89
N HIS A 114 -7.84 -12.37 5.21
CA HIS A 114 -6.51 -12.97 5.27
C HIS A 114 -5.42 -12.02 4.77
N THR A 115 -5.66 -11.35 3.64
CA THR A 115 -4.72 -10.39 3.05
C THR A 115 -4.44 -9.21 3.99
N ALA A 116 -5.50 -8.63 4.57
CA ALA A 116 -5.37 -7.54 5.54
C ALA A 116 -4.62 -7.98 6.82
N LEU A 117 -4.84 -9.21 7.28
CA LEU A 117 -4.14 -9.76 8.43
C LEU A 117 -2.64 -9.92 8.14
N MET A 118 -2.27 -10.47 6.98
CA MET A 118 -0.86 -10.61 6.57
C MET A 118 -0.16 -9.26 6.43
N ALA A 119 -0.85 -8.28 5.83
CA ALA A 119 -0.37 -6.90 5.73
C ALA A 119 -0.17 -6.26 7.12
N SER A 120 -1.07 -6.53 8.08
CA SER A 120 -0.93 -6.03 9.45
C SER A 120 0.32 -6.58 10.15
N GLY A 121 0.64 -7.86 9.96
CA GLY A 121 1.85 -8.48 10.50
C GLY A 121 3.12 -7.90 9.88
N ARG A 122 3.10 -7.58 8.58
CA ARG A 122 4.19 -6.86 7.89
C ARG A 122 4.36 -5.44 8.43
N ALA A 123 3.26 -4.72 8.67
CA ALA A 123 3.29 -3.39 9.27
C ALA A 123 3.87 -3.42 10.70
N MET A 124 3.55 -4.45 11.50
CA MET A 124 4.16 -4.65 12.82
C MET A 124 5.68 -4.86 12.73
N ARG A 125 6.16 -5.68 11.78
CA ARG A 125 7.61 -5.86 11.57
C ARG A 125 8.30 -4.55 11.15
N GLY A 126 7.60 -3.71 10.40
CA GLY A 126 8.01 -2.36 10.04
C GLY A 126 7.91 -1.30 11.16
N ARG A 127 7.43 -1.68 12.36
CA ARG A 127 7.16 -0.76 13.50
C ARG A 127 6.12 0.32 13.20
N LEU A 128 5.18 0.04 12.31
CA LEU A 128 4.09 0.95 11.93
C LEU A 128 2.81 0.56 12.65
N TRP A 129 2.70 1.02 13.89
CA TRP A 129 1.65 0.60 14.81
C TRP A 129 0.26 1.08 14.41
N THR A 130 0.15 2.27 13.84
CA THR A 130 -1.09 2.87 13.36
C THR A 130 -1.68 2.08 12.20
N GLU A 131 -0.86 1.76 11.21
CA GLU A 131 -1.21 1.00 10.01
C GLU A 131 -1.54 -0.44 10.39
N ALA A 132 -0.73 -1.06 11.25
CA ALA A 132 -1.01 -2.41 11.76
C ALA A 132 -2.38 -2.49 12.44
N ARG A 133 -2.73 -1.51 13.27
CA ARG A 133 -4.04 -1.45 13.94
C ARG A 133 -5.18 -1.25 12.95
N ALA A 134 -5.01 -0.36 11.96
CA ALA A 134 -6.03 -0.13 10.93
C ALA A 134 -6.27 -1.40 10.08
N LEU A 135 -5.20 -2.08 9.67
CA LEU A 135 -5.27 -3.32 8.89
C LEU A 135 -5.88 -4.49 9.68
N ALA A 136 -5.58 -4.61 10.97
CA ALA A 136 -6.23 -5.59 11.84
C ALA A 136 -7.75 -5.33 11.96
N GLY A 137 -8.16 -4.06 12.08
CA GLY A 137 -9.58 -3.70 12.08
C GLY A 137 -10.30 -3.99 10.76
N LEU A 138 -9.60 -3.82 9.62
CA LEU A 138 -10.12 -4.22 8.31
C LEU A 138 -10.28 -5.74 8.19
N ALA A 139 -9.27 -6.50 8.64
CA ALA A 139 -9.32 -7.97 8.65
C ALA A 139 -10.54 -8.48 9.44
N GLU A 140 -10.77 -7.92 10.62
CA GLU A 140 -11.95 -8.25 11.44
C GLU A 140 -13.27 -7.89 10.74
N SER A 141 -13.33 -6.72 10.10
CA SER A 141 -14.53 -6.26 9.41
C SER A 141 -14.89 -7.17 8.23
N TYR A 142 -13.90 -7.60 7.45
CA TYR A 142 -14.11 -8.55 6.35
C TYR A 142 -14.50 -9.95 6.85
N ALA A 143 -13.87 -10.44 7.92
CA ALA A 143 -14.25 -11.72 8.53
C ALA A 143 -15.71 -11.72 9.02
N ARG A 144 -16.16 -10.63 9.66
CA ARG A 144 -17.57 -10.47 10.07
C ARG A 144 -18.52 -10.41 8.88
N LEU A 145 -18.11 -9.78 7.79
CA LEU A 145 -18.90 -9.72 6.56
C LEU A 145 -19.05 -11.10 5.92
N GLY A 146 -17.97 -11.87 5.83
CA GLY A 146 -17.98 -13.25 5.35
C GLY A 146 -18.90 -14.14 6.19
N ALA A 147 -18.74 -14.13 7.51
CA ALA A 147 -19.60 -14.90 8.42
C ALA A 147 -21.09 -14.52 8.31
N ARG A 148 -21.40 -13.24 8.07
CA ARG A 148 -22.79 -12.79 7.85
C ARG A 148 -23.34 -13.25 6.50
N ALA A 149 -22.52 -13.27 5.46
CA ALA A 149 -22.90 -13.78 4.15
C ALA A 149 -23.16 -15.28 4.19
N GLU A 150 -22.31 -16.06 4.86
CA GLU A 150 -22.52 -17.49 5.09
C GLU A 150 -23.81 -17.75 5.88
N ALA A 151 -24.00 -17.07 7.02
CA ALA A 151 -25.20 -17.21 7.84
C ALA A 151 -26.51 -16.79 7.11
N ALA A 152 -26.42 -15.87 6.14
CA ALA A 152 -27.57 -15.51 5.30
C ALA A 152 -27.87 -16.58 4.23
N THR A 153 -26.84 -17.30 3.77
CA THR A 153 -26.97 -18.39 2.80
C THR A 153 -27.52 -19.66 3.45
N GLU A 154 -27.17 -19.92 4.72
CA GLU A 154 -27.63 -21.06 5.51
C GLU A 154 -29.00 -20.85 6.20
N LEU A 155 -29.93 -20.08 5.62
CA LEU A 155 -31.28 -19.95 6.16
C LEU A 155 -32.08 -21.26 5.96
N THR A 156 -31.88 -22.22 6.87
CA THR A 156 -32.63 -23.47 6.95
C THR A 156 -33.81 -23.34 7.92
N PRO A 157 -34.78 -24.27 7.91
CA PRO A 157 -35.84 -24.28 8.91
C PRO A 157 -35.33 -24.33 10.36
N GLU A 158 -34.14 -24.91 10.59
CA GLU A 158 -33.52 -25.02 11.92
C GLU A 158 -32.78 -23.76 12.37
N THR A 159 -32.20 -23.00 11.44
CA THR A 159 -31.41 -21.78 11.72
C THR A 159 -32.21 -20.49 11.53
N ALA A 160 -33.35 -20.56 10.85
CA ALA A 160 -34.21 -19.41 10.62
C ALA A 160 -34.74 -18.80 11.93
N PRO A 161 -34.80 -17.46 12.05
CA PRO A 161 -35.40 -16.82 13.21
C PRO A 161 -36.84 -17.31 13.45
N LEU A 162 -37.17 -17.67 14.69
CA LEU A 162 -38.52 -18.12 15.06
C LEU A 162 -39.63 -17.15 14.61
N SER A 163 -39.35 -15.84 14.61
CA SER A 163 -40.29 -14.82 14.13
C SER A 163 -40.54 -14.88 12.62
N LEU A 164 -39.58 -15.38 11.84
CA LEU A 164 -39.73 -15.64 10.42
C LEU A 164 -40.56 -16.91 10.21
N ILE A 165 -40.23 -18.00 10.89
CA ILE A 165 -40.97 -19.28 10.84
C ILE A 165 -42.43 -19.06 11.24
N TYR A 166 -42.68 -18.37 12.35
CA TYR A 166 -44.02 -18.03 12.82
C TYR A 166 -44.81 -17.23 11.79
N ARG A 167 -44.20 -16.22 11.16
CA ARG A 167 -44.85 -15.45 10.09
C ARG A 167 -45.16 -16.30 8.87
N ILE A 168 -44.30 -17.25 8.52
CA ILE A 168 -44.53 -18.19 7.41
C ILE A 168 -45.73 -19.09 7.71
N LEU A 169 -45.79 -19.68 8.91
CA LEU A 169 -46.86 -20.58 9.31
C LEU A 169 -48.21 -19.86 9.46
N MET A 170 -48.23 -18.70 10.10
CA MET A 170 -49.48 -18.01 10.46
C MET A 170 -50.12 -17.24 9.31
N ARG A 171 -49.36 -16.85 8.29
CA ARG A 171 -49.92 -16.13 7.13
C ARG A 171 -50.67 -17.06 6.16
N GLY A 172 -50.53 -18.37 6.34
CA GLY A 172 -51.06 -19.38 5.43
C GLY A 172 -50.45 -19.29 4.03
N TRP A 173 -50.75 -20.27 3.18
CA TRP A 173 -50.22 -20.32 1.82
C TRP A 173 -50.73 -19.16 0.95
N GLU A 174 -51.89 -18.59 1.26
CA GLU A 174 -52.48 -17.43 0.56
C GLU A 174 -51.58 -16.19 0.61
N GLY A 175 -50.79 -16.03 1.68
CA GLY A 175 -49.82 -14.95 1.82
C GLY A 175 -48.54 -15.10 0.99
N PHE A 176 -48.25 -16.32 0.49
CA PHE A 176 -47.01 -16.64 -0.23
C PHE A 176 -47.23 -17.16 -1.65
N GLY A 177 -48.46 -17.52 -2.03
CA GLY A 177 -48.79 -18.08 -3.35
C GLY A 177 -48.33 -17.20 -4.53
N GLY A 178 -48.28 -15.88 -4.35
CA GLY A 178 -47.76 -14.95 -5.35
C GLY A 178 -46.27 -15.16 -5.69
N ARG A 179 -45.45 -15.63 -4.74
CA ARG A 179 -44.03 -15.97 -5.00
C ARG A 179 -43.86 -17.23 -5.84
N PHE A 180 -44.82 -18.15 -5.76
CA PHE A 180 -44.84 -19.36 -6.58
C PHE A 180 -45.62 -19.17 -7.88
N SER A 181 -45.98 -17.94 -8.26
CA SER A 181 -46.72 -17.70 -9.49
C SER A 181 -45.90 -18.11 -10.72
N MET A 182 -46.49 -18.95 -11.58
CA MET A 182 -45.89 -19.36 -12.86
C MET A 182 -46.01 -18.29 -13.96
N THR A 183 -46.77 -17.21 -13.75
CA THR A 183 -46.88 -16.11 -14.74
C THR A 183 -45.64 -15.23 -14.79
N GLN A 184 -44.81 -15.23 -13.75
CA GLN A 184 -43.51 -14.55 -13.74
C GLN A 184 -42.40 -15.58 -13.93
N ARG A 185 -41.93 -15.70 -15.17
CA ARG A 185 -40.73 -16.50 -15.49
C ARG A 185 -39.53 -15.93 -14.76
N SER A 186 -38.89 -16.76 -13.94
CA SER A 186 -37.56 -16.48 -13.40
C SER A 186 -36.51 -16.58 -14.50
N ARG A 187 -35.41 -15.85 -14.31
CA ARG A 187 -34.18 -16.04 -15.10
C ARG A 187 -33.40 -17.27 -14.65
N ASN A 188 -33.74 -17.85 -13.50
CA ASN A 188 -33.09 -19.02 -12.93
C ASN A 188 -33.94 -20.28 -13.16
N GLN A 189 -33.37 -21.28 -13.83
CA GLN A 189 -34.05 -22.53 -14.14
C GLN A 189 -34.41 -23.31 -12.86
N ASP A 190 -33.55 -23.28 -11.84
CA ASP A 190 -33.79 -23.98 -10.57
C ASP A 190 -35.02 -23.42 -9.84
N GLU A 191 -35.27 -22.11 -9.98
CA GLU A 191 -36.44 -21.47 -9.39
C GLU A 191 -37.73 -21.88 -10.10
N GLU A 192 -37.69 -22.05 -11.43
CA GLU A 192 -38.83 -22.53 -12.21
C GLU A 192 -39.18 -23.99 -11.86
N ASP A 193 -38.15 -24.84 -11.71
CA ASP A 193 -38.33 -26.25 -11.34
C ASP A 193 -38.92 -26.38 -9.93
N LEU A 194 -38.48 -25.55 -8.98
CA LEU A 194 -39.05 -25.47 -7.63
C LEU A 194 -40.52 -25.01 -7.63
N LYS A 195 -40.87 -24.02 -8.46
CA LYS A 195 -42.26 -23.59 -8.63
C LYS A 195 -43.13 -24.71 -9.20
N ALA A 196 -42.62 -25.45 -10.18
CA ALA A 196 -43.34 -26.59 -10.76
C ALA A 196 -43.56 -27.72 -9.77
N ALA A 197 -42.53 -28.11 -9.02
CA ALA A 197 -42.63 -29.12 -7.98
C ALA A 197 -43.68 -28.74 -6.92
N PHE A 198 -43.65 -27.49 -6.44
CA PHE A 198 -44.60 -26.97 -5.47
C PHE A 198 -46.07 -27.11 -5.93
N TRP A 199 -46.39 -26.72 -7.17
CA TRP A 199 -47.76 -26.81 -7.67
C TRP A 199 -48.21 -28.25 -7.92
N SER A 200 -47.30 -29.14 -8.31
CA SER A 200 -47.57 -30.57 -8.44
C SER A 200 -47.96 -31.19 -7.10
N GLU A 201 -47.17 -30.93 -6.06
CA GLU A 201 -47.43 -31.45 -4.72
C GLU A 201 -48.73 -30.88 -4.13
N ARG A 202 -48.99 -29.58 -4.34
CA ARG A 202 -50.24 -28.95 -3.89
C ARG A 202 -51.46 -29.54 -4.57
N LYS A 203 -51.39 -29.85 -5.86
CA LYS A 203 -52.46 -30.52 -6.59
C LYS A 203 -52.72 -31.90 -5.98
N SER A 204 -51.67 -32.69 -5.75
CA SER A 204 -51.78 -33.99 -5.10
C SER A 204 -52.43 -33.91 -3.72
N MET A 205 -52.09 -32.91 -2.91
CA MET A 205 -52.71 -32.71 -1.59
C MET A 205 -54.21 -32.38 -1.68
N ARG A 206 -54.62 -31.53 -2.64
CA ARG A 206 -56.05 -31.22 -2.85
C ARG A 206 -56.83 -32.44 -3.29
N ASP A 207 -56.24 -33.24 -4.19
CA ASP A 207 -56.85 -34.47 -4.67
C ASP A 207 -57.03 -35.47 -3.51
N ALA A 208 -56.03 -35.61 -2.63
CA ALA A 208 -56.12 -36.43 -1.43
C ALA A 208 -57.17 -35.92 -0.43
N GLU A 209 -57.24 -34.60 -0.19
CA GLU A 209 -58.25 -33.98 0.68
C GLU A 209 -59.67 -34.20 0.14
N ALA A 210 -59.87 -34.12 -1.18
CA ALA A 210 -61.14 -34.41 -1.82
C ALA A 210 -61.56 -35.87 -1.63
N VAL A 211 -60.63 -36.82 -1.76
CA VAL A 211 -60.86 -38.26 -1.52
C VAL A 211 -61.25 -38.51 -0.06
N LEU A 212 -60.53 -37.92 0.90
CA LEU A 212 -60.85 -38.05 2.33
C LEU A 212 -62.23 -37.49 2.67
N LYS A 213 -62.59 -36.34 2.07
CA LYS A 213 -63.90 -35.74 2.25
C LYS A 213 -65.02 -36.62 1.69
N GLN A 214 -64.85 -37.15 0.48
CA GLN A 214 -65.80 -38.10 -0.11
C GLN A 214 -65.98 -39.34 0.76
N TRP A 215 -64.89 -39.92 1.26
CA TRP A 215 -64.94 -41.07 2.15
C TRP A 215 -65.66 -40.77 3.47
N ALA A 216 -65.42 -39.61 4.07
CA ALA A 216 -66.11 -39.17 5.28
C ALA A 216 -67.62 -38.99 5.04
N GLU A 217 -68.01 -38.42 3.90
CA GLU A 217 -69.41 -38.24 3.51
C GLU A 217 -70.11 -39.59 3.23
N GLU A 218 -69.44 -40.54 2.59
CA GLU A 218 -69.96 -41.89 2.37
C GLU A 218 -70.14 -42.67 3.67
N ARG A 219 -69.23 -42.49 4.63
CA ARG A 219 -69.32 -43.11 5.96
C ARG A 219 -70.44 -42.51 6.80
N ALA A 220 -70.75 -41.23 6.63
CA ALA A 220 -71.86 -40.57 7.32
C ALA A 220 -73.25 -40.94 6.75
N ARG A 221 -73.31 -41.53 5.55
CA ARG A 221 -74.56 -41.99 4.90
C ARG A 221 -74.92 -43.46 5.19
N ARG A 222 -74.04 -44.21 5.86
CA ARG A 222 -74.26 -45.60 6.28
C ARG A 222 -74.65 -45.65 7.75
#